data_AF-A0A411K2G1-F1
#
_entry.id   AF-A0A411K2G1-F1
#
_cell.length_a   1.000
_cell.length_b   1.000
_cell.length_c   1.000
_cell.angle_alpha   90.00
_cell.angle_beta   90.00
_cell.angle_gamma   90.00
#
_symmetry.space_group_name_H-M   'P 1'
#
loop_
_entity.id
_entity.type
_entity.pdbx_description
1 polymer ?
#
loop_
_entity_poly.entity_id
_entity_poly.type
_entity_poly.pdbx_seq_one_letter_code
_entity_poly.pdbx_strand_id
1 'polypeptide(L)' 'MTTIFPSILVPLVGLVLPAIAMASLFLHVQKNNIV' A
#
# COMPACT_ATOMS: atom_id res chain seq x y z
N MET A 1 -19.48 20.33 -10.25
CA MET A 1 -19.03 18.96 -10.57
C MET A 1 -17.52 18.87 -10.28
N THR A 2 -17.11 18.41 -9.11
CA THR A 2 -15.69 18.33 -8.68
C THR A 2 -15.39 16.99 -7.98
N THR A 3 -16.01 15.90 -8.43
CA THR A 3 -15.94 14.55 -7.81
C THR A 3 -14.67 13.77 -8.14
N ILE A 4 -13.58 14.45 -8.50
CA ILE A 4 -12.31 13.83 -8.89
C ILE A 4 -11.52 13.33 -7.66
N PHE A 5 -11.71 13.98 -6.51
CA PHE A 5 -10.98 13.67 -5.27
C PHE A 5 -11.22 12.24 -4.76
N PRO A 6 -12.47 11.77 -4.59
CA PRO A 6 -12.72 10.41 -4.12
C PRO A 6 -12.19 9.35 -5.09
N SER A 7 -12.31 9.60 -6.40
CA SER A 7 -11.90 8.64 -7.43
C SER A 7 -10.39 8.39 -7.47
N ILE A 8 -9.57 9.31 -6.97
CA ILE A 8 -8.11 9.17 -6.91
C ILE A 8 -7.67 8.68 -5.53
N LEU A 9 -8.25 9.21 -4.45
CA LEU A 9 -7.87 8.86 -3.10
C LEU A 9 -8.32 7.45 -2.69
N VAL A 10 -9.49 7.00 -3.16
CA VAL A 10 -10.00 5.66 -2.82
C VAL A 10 -9.09 4.56 -3.37
N PRO A 11 -8.69 4.54 -4.66
CA PRO A 11 -7.72 3.55 -5.14
C PRO A 11 -6.32 3.74 -4.55
N LEU A 12 -5.88 4.98 -4.31
CA LEU A 12 -4.56 5.25 -3.76
C LEU A 12 -4.40 4.71 -2.32
N VAL A 13 -5.41 4.91 -1.46
CA VAL A 13 -5.38 4.45 -0.06
C VAL A 13 -5.91 3.01 0.09
N GLY A 14 -6.80 2.56 -0.79
CA GLY A 14 -7.40 1.22 -0.73
C GLY A 14 -6.61 0.14 -1.47
N LEU A 15 -5.79 0.49 -2.45
CA LEU A 15 -5.05 -0.48 -3.28
C LEU A 15 -3.54 -0.23 -3.26
N VAL A 16 -3.09 0.98 -3.64
CA VAL A 16 -1.67 1.28 -3.85
C VAL A 16 -0.90 1.31 -2.52
N LEU A 17 -1.36 2.12 -1.56
CA LEU A 17 -0.72 2.25 -0.25
C LEU A 17 -0.72 0.90 0.52
N PRO A 18 -1.80 0.11 0.55
CA PRO A 18 -1.80 -1.22 1.15
C PRO A 18 -0.87 -2.21 0.45
N ALA A 19 -0.83 -2.21 -0.90
CA ALA A 19 0.09 -3.08 -1.64
C ALA A 19 1.55 -2.79 -1.29
N ILE A 20 1.92 -1.51 -1.22
CA ILE A 20 3.28 -1.08 -0.84
C ILE A 20 3.58 -1.45 0.62
N ALA A 21 2.64 -1.19 1.53
CA ALA A 21 2.80 -1.53 2.95
C ALA A 21 2.99 -3.04 3.16
N MET A 22 2.18 -3.87 2.48
CA MET A 22 2.30 -5.33 2.57
C MET A 22 3.62 -5.84 1.98
N ALA A 23 4.06 -5.32 0.83
CA ALA A 23 5.33 -5.70 0.23
C ALA A 23 6.53 -5.26 1.09
N SER A 24 6.50 -4.04 1.62
CA SER A 24 7.54 -3.51 2.50
C SER A 24 7.62 -4.30 3.81
N LEU A 25 6.48 -4.59 4.41
CA LEU A 25 6.39 -5.40 5.64
C LEU A 25 6.85 -6.83 5.39
N PHE A 26 6.48 -7.44 4.26
CA PHE A 26 6.95 -8.76 3.87
C PHE A 26 8.48 -8.81 3.78
N LEU A 27 9.10 -7.87 3.07
CA LEU A 27 10.56 -7.80 2.97
C LEU A 27 11.22 -7.54 4.33
N HIS A 28 10.62 -6.69 5.18
CA HIS A 28 11.11 -6.40 6.52
C HIS A 28 11.08 -7.64 7.43
N VAL A 29 9.99 -8.41 7.41
CA VAL A 29 9.84 -9.63 8.22
C VAL A 29 10.75 -10.75 7.73
N GLN A 30 10.91 -10.90 6.41
CA GLN A 30 11.82 -11.87 5.80
C GLN A 30 13.29 -11.55 6.13
N LYS A 31 13.65 -10.26 6.23
CA LYS A 31 15.00 -9.80 6.62
C LYS A 31 15.45 -10.33 7.98
N ASN A 32 14.51 -10.60 8.90
CA ASN A 32 14.79 -11.06 10.26
C ASN A 32 14.70 -12.60 10.42
N ASN A 33 14.32 -13.32 9.36
CA ASN A 33 14.22 -14.79 9.32
C ASN A 33 15.30 -15.45 8.43
N ILE A 34 16.19 -14.68 7.82
CA ILE A 34 17.36 -15.20 7.10
C ILE A 34 18.51 -15.54 8.09
N VAL A 35 18.35 -16.66 8.79
CA VAL A 35 19.44 -17.45 9.41
C VAL A 35 19.51 -18.78 8.69
#